data_AF-A0A1E1WGK8-F1
#
_entry.id   AF-A0A1E1WGK8-F1
#
_cell.length_a   1.000
_cell.length_b   1.000
_cell.length_c   1.000
_cell.angle_alpha   90.00
_cell.angle_beta   90.00
_cell.angle_gamma   90.00
#
_symmetry.space_group_name_H-M   'P 1'
#
loop_
_entity.id
_entity.type
_entity.pdbx_description
1 polymer ?
#
loop_
_entity_poly.entity_id
_entity_poly.type
_entity_poly.pdbx_seq_one_letter_code
_entity_poly.pdbx_strand_id
1 'polypeptide(L)'
;MRAILLLGLGLVALVAGRDVPVTPQLNYHESVGIPLAQSIKEAEDAIHDPVKSAQDATDDNHRIVGGVIAPANAHPHLAGLVISLVGIAGNSVCGSSLLTTNRLVTAAHCWTHGTMQAWQFTVVLGSQFLFYGGTRIATSQVIVHPQYVSQFLMNDVAMIYLPTHVTFSGKYISFFLQRY
;
A
#
# COMPACT_ATOMS: atom_id res chain seq x y z
N MET A 1 20.66 5.78 75.17
CA MET A 1 19.49 5.15 74.52
C MET A 1 18.60 6.23 73.96
N ARG A 2 18.64 6.51 72.64
CA ARG A 2 17.52 7.12 71.89
C ARG A 2 17.61 6.66 70.44
N ALA A 3 16.48 6.18 69.96
CA ALA A 3 16.27 5.44 68.73
C ALA A 3 15.75 6.36 67.61
N ILE A 4 16.18 6.06 66.39
CA ILE A 4 15.43 5.99 65.11
C ILE A 4 14.59 7.21 64.69
N LEU A 5 14.88 7.77 63.50
CA LEU A 5 13.91 7.81 62.39
C LEU A 5 14.56 8.25 61.06
N LEU A 6 14.62 7.30 60.13
CA LEU A 6 14.95 7.47 58.72
C LEU A 6 13.78 8.16 58.01
N LEU A 7 14.04 9.24 57.28
CA LEU A 7 13.14 9.73 56.24
C LEU A 7 13.95 9.82 54.94
N GLY A 8 13.97 8.71 54.21
CA GLY A 8 14.41 8.70 52.82
C GLY A 8 13.38 9.45 51.98
N LEU A 9 13.75 10.63 51.47
CA LEU A 9 13.02 11.27 50.39
C LEU A 9 13.29 10.49 49.10
N GLY A 10 12.43 9.51 48.81
CA GLY A 10 12.31 8.93 47.50
C GLY A 10 11.78 10.00 46.55
N LEU A 11 12.63 10.51 45.67
CA LEU A 11 12.22 11.39 44.57
C LEU A 11 11.49 10.53 43.53
N VAL A 12 10.18 10.33 43.72
CA VAL A 12 9.31 9.80 42.66
C VAL A 12 9.04 10.96 41.71
N ALA A 13 9.97 11.23 40.80
CA ALA A 13 9.65 12.04 39.63
C ALA A 13 8.78 11.17 38.73
N LEU A 14 7.47 11.43 38.72
CA LEU A 14 6.56 10.90 37.71
C LEU A 14 7.16 11.21 36.34
N VAL A 15 7.56 10.18 35.61
CA VAL A 15 7.62 10.27 34.15
C VAL A 15 6.16 10.41 33.74
N ALA A 16 5.69 11.64 33.62
CA ALA A 16 4.54 11.93 32.77
C ALA A 16 5.01 11.53 31.37
N GLY A 17 4.71 10.28 30.99
CA GLY A 17 4.70 9.91 29.60
C GLY A 17 3.86 10.99 28.93
N ARG A 18 4.48 11.79 28.07
CA ARG A 18 3.69 12.59 27.15
C ARG A 18 2.95 11.54 26.34
N ASP A 19 1.68 11.35 26.65
CA ASP A 19 0.74 10.83 25.68
C ASP A 19 0.86 11.81 24.52
N VAL A 20 1.73 11.48 23.56
CA VAL A 20 1.66 12.08 22.24
C VAL A 20 0.25 11.75 21.82
N PRO A 21 -0.62 12.75 21.59
CA PRO A 21 -1.90 12.45 20.98
C PRO A 21 -1.53 11.73 19.69
N VAL A 22 -1.79 10.43 19.61
CA VAL A 22 -1.76 9.72 18.35
C VAL A 22 -2.79 10.47 17.54
N THR A 23 -2.36 11.36 16.67
CA THR A 23 -3.26 12.13 15.81
C THR A 23 -4.03 11.09 15.02
N PRO A 24 -5.32 10.83 15.30
CA PRO A 24 -6.11 10.15 14.29
C PRO A 24 -6.18 11.14 13.13
N GLN A 25 -6.16 10.68 11.88
CA GLN A 25 -6.07 11.49 10.65
C GLN A 25 -4.64 11.66 10.09
N LEU A 26 -3.94 10.56 9.79
CA LEU A 26 -3.03 10.62 8.64
C LEU A 26 -3.71 9.91 7.48
N ASN A 27 -4.22 10.70 6.53
CA ASN A 27 -4.88 10.17 5.34
C ASN A 27 -3.83 9.50 4.45
N TYR A 28 -3.89 8.17 4.33
CA TYR A 28 -2.92 7.39 3.54
C TYR A 28 -2.71 7.98 2.14
N HIS A 29 -3.79 8.40 1.47
CA HIS A 29 -3.70 8.87 0.09
C HIS A 29 -2.88 10.16 -0.02
N GLU A 30 -3.06 11.10 0.90
CA GLU A 30 -2.34 12.37 0.89
C GLU A 30 -0.90 12.21 1.37
N SER A 31 -0.70 11.47 2.46
CA SER A 31 0.60 11.41 3.13
C SER A 31 1.57 10.40 2.52
N VAL A 32 1.03 9.33 1.92
CA VAL A 32 1.84 8.21 1.42
C VAL A 32 1.52 7.94 -0.04
N GLY A 33 0.26 7.66 -0.37
CA GLY A 33 -0.08 7.07 -1.65
C GLY A 33 0.18 8.00 -2.85
N ILE A 34 -0.15 9.30 -2.78
CA ILE A 34 0.15 10.25 -3.87
C ILE A 34 1.66 10.51 -4.00
N PRO A 35 2.40 10.85 -2.93
CA PRO A 35 3.86 10.99 -3.01
C PRO A 35 4.56 9.73 -3.52
N LEU A 36 4.11 8.54 -3.07
CA LEU A 36 4.64 7.26 -3.52
C LEU A 36 4.35 7.01 -4.99
N ALA A 37 3.18 7.37 -5.49
CA ALA A 37 2.84 7.27 -6.91
C ALA A 37 3.80 8.09 -7.77
N GLN A 38 4.09 9.33 -7.36
CA GLN A 38 5.03 10.22 -8.05
C GLN A 38 6.44 9.63 -8.04
N SER A 39 6.93 9.20 -6.87
CA SER A 39 8.26 8.60 -6.73
C SER A 39 8.42 7.32 -7.56
N ILE A 40 7.42 6.44 -7.58
CA ILE A 40 7.45 5.23 -8.43
C ILE A 40 7.44 5.63 -9.90
N LYS A 41 6.60 6.60 -10.30
CA LYS A 41 6.56 7.06 -11.69
C LYS A 41 7.91 7.62 -12.13
N GLU A 42 8.52 8.49 -11.34
CA GLU A 42 9.83 9.07 -11.65
C GLU A 42 10.93 8.00 -11.75
N ALA A 43 10.93 7.00 -10.86
CA ALA A 43 11.88 5.89 -10.91
C ALA A 43 11.67 5.02 -12.16
N GLU A 44 10.42 4.69 -12.48
CA GLU A 44 10.11 3.91 -13.68
C GLU A 44 10.42 4.67 -14.96
N ASP A 45 10.20 5.99 -14.99
CA ASP A 45 10.52 6.87 -16.11
C ASP A 45 12.03 6.93 -16.35
N ALA A 46 12.83 6.98 -15.28
CA ALA A 46 14.29 6.96 -15.37
C ALA A 46 14.80 5.64 -15.97
N ILE A 47 14.20 4.51 -15.60
CA ILE A 47 14.54 3.18 -16.15
C ILE A 47 14.16 3.09 -17.64
N HIS A 48 13.04 3.69 -18.03
CA HIS A 48 12.54 3.65 -19.41
C HIS A 48 13.04 4.83 -20.28
N ASP A 49 13.89 5.70 -19.76
CA ASP A 49 14.54 6.77 -20.52
C ASP A 49 15.65 6.16 -21.41
N PRO A 50 15.53 6.25 -22.75
CA PRO A 50 16.52 5.70 -23.67
C PRO A 50 17.92 6.33 -23.50
N VAL A 51 18.03 7.50 -22.89
CA VAL A 51 19.31 8.18 -22.65
C VAL A 51 20.00 7.70 -21.36
N LYS A 52 19.24 7.23 -20.36
CA LYS A 52 19.78 6.82 -19.04
C LYS A 52 19.88 5.30 -18.84
N SER A 53 19.13 4.50 -19.59
CA SER A 53 19.17 3.02 -19.53
C SER A 53 20.56 2.41 -19.80
N ALA A 54 21.46 3.13 -20.46
CA ALA A 54 22.85 2.70 -20.69
C ALA A 54 23.79 2.91 -19.49
N GLN A 55 23.39 3.71 -18.49
CA GLN A 55 24.23 4.14 -17.37
C GLN A 55 23.82 3.52 -16.02
N ASP A 56 22.66 2.86 -15.96
CA ASP A 56 21.98 2.47 -14.70
C ASP A 56 22.15 0.98 -14.32
N ALA A 57 22.94 0.21 -15.06
CA ALA A 57 23.21 -1.19 -14.73
C ALA A 57 24.12 -1.38 -13.48
N THR A 58 24.41 -0.31 -12.72
CA THR A 58 25.37 -0.34 -11.59
C THR A 58 24.95 0.45 -10.34
N ASP A 59 23.74 1.03 -10.26
CA ASP A 59 23.31 1.71 -9.02
C ASP A 59 22.64 0.71 -8.05
N ASP A 60 23.48 -0.14 -7.45
CA ASP A 60 23.13 -1.04 -6.34
C ASP A 60 22.91 -0.26 -5.02
N ASN A 61 22.21 0.88 -5.05
CA ASN A 61 21.84 1.59 -3.84
C ASN A 61 20.61 0.90 -3.19
N HIS A 62 20.87 -0.28 -2.61
CA HIS A 62 19.88 -1.04 -1.86
C HIS A 62 19.49 -0.29 -0.58
N ARG A 63 18.47 0.58 -0.68
CA ARG A 63 17.81 1.18 0.50
C ARG A 63 17.19 0.12 1.44
N ILE A 64 16.93 -1.08 0.91
CA ILE A 64 16.36 -2.22 1.61
C ILE A 64 17.47 -3.17 2.04
N VAL A 65 17.68 -3.31 3.36
CA VAL A 65 18.67 -4.25 3.91
C VAL A 65 18.29 -5.69 3.51
N GLY A 66 19.09 -6.30 2.63
CA GLY A 66 18.89 -7.68 2.16
C GLY A 66 17.77 -7.88 1.13
N GLY A 67 17.17 -6.80 0.61
CA GLY A 67 16.16 -6.88 -0.45
C GLY A 67 16.79 -6.94 -1.84
N VAL A 68 16.26 -7.80 -2.70
CA VAL A 68 16.61 -7.85 -4.14
C VAL A 68 15.35 -7.62 -4.98
N ILE A 69 15.53 -7.11 -6.20
CA ILE A 69 14.44 -6.95 -7.15
C ILE A 69 13.84 -8.33 -7.43
N ALA A 70 12.52 -8.45 -7.28
CA ALA A 70 11.81 -9.69 -7.57
C ALA A 70 11.93 -10.00 -9.07
N PRO A 71 12.30 -11.24 -9.45
CA PRO A 71 12.25 -11.66 -10.85
C PRO A 71 10.84 -11.47 -11.43
N ALA A 72 10.76 -11.21 -12.73
CA ALA A 72 9.50 -11.10 -13.42
C ALA A 72 8.62 -12.34 -13.14
N ASN A 73 7.37 -12.09 -12.71
CA ASN A 73 6.38 -13.11 -12.38
C ASN A 73 6.69 -13.99 -11.15
N ALA A 74 7.63 -13.60 -10.26
CA ALA A 74 7.88 -14.32 -9.00
C ALA A 74 6.66 -14.31 -8.07
N HIS A 75 5.84 -13.26 -8.13
CA HIS A 75 4.59 -13.11 -7.37
C HIS A 75 3.40 -12.91 -8.31
N PRO A 76 2.98 -13.98 -9.02
CA PRO A 76 1.99 -13.89 -10.09
C PRO A 76 0.58 -13.50 -9.59
N HIS A 77 0.30 -13.59 -8.29
CA HIS A 77 -0.95 -13.11 -7.72
C HIS A 77 -0.93 -11.63 -7.33
N LEU A 78 0.25 -11.01 -7.27
CA LEU A 78 0.40 -9.61 -6.89
C LEU A 78 -0.09 -8.72 -8.03
N ALA A 79 -0.90 -7.72 -7.67
CA ALA A 79 -1.45 -6.76 -8.60
C ALA A 79 -1.27 -5.34 -8.04
N GLY A 80 -0.77 -4.44 -8.88
CA GLY A 80 -0.67 -3.02 -8.53
C GLY A 80 -2.00 -2.31 -8.72
N LEU A 81 -2.25 -1.28 -7.91
CA LEU A 81 -3.39 -0.37 -8.06
C LEU A 81 -2.89 1.04 -8.31
N VAL A 82 -3.31 1.64 -9.41
CA VAL A 82 -3.25 3.09 -9.63
C VAL A 82 -4.65 3.65 -9.37
N ILE A 83 -4.74 4.62 -8.47
CA ILE A 83 -6.00 5.05 -7.85
C ILE A 83 -6.29 6.49 -8.23
N SER A 84 -7.42 6.70 -8.88
CA SER A 84 -7.93 8.04 -9.18
C SER A 84 -8.86 8.49 -8.05
N LEU A 85 -8.57 9.64 -7.44
CA LEU A 85 -9.30 10.19 -6.31
C LEU A 85 -10.28 11.29 -6.76
N VAL A 86 -11.39 11.43 -6.04
CA VAL A 86 -12.44 12.40 -6.38
C VAL A 86 -11.94 13.81 -6.09
N GLY A 87 -11.95 14.68 -7.10
CA GLY A 87 -11.63 16.10 -6.94
C GLY A 87 -10.15 16.41 -6.66
N ILE A 88 -9.26 15.43 -6.79
CA ILE A 88 -7.81 15.58 -6.54
C ILE A 88 -7.06 15.31 -7.84
N ALA A 89 -6.10 16.18 -8.16
CA ALA A 89 -5.21 15.98 -9.30
C ALA A 89 -4.07 15.01 -8.92
N GLY A 90 -3.77 14.06 -9.81
CA GLY A 90 -2.77 13.02 -9.59
C GLY A 90 -3.39 11.68 -9.17
N ASN A 91 -2.53 10.67 -9.07
CA ASN A 91 -2.93 9.32 -8.69
C ASN A 91 -2.34 8.96 -7.34
N SER A 92 -3.09 8.17 -6.56
CA SER A 92 -2.56 7.44 -5.42
C SER A 92 -2.24 5.99 -5.84
N VAL A 93 -1.56 5.22 -4.99
CA VAL A 93 -1.21 3.83 -5.30
C VAL A 93 -1.43 2.90 -4.12
N CYS A 94 -1.76 1.64 -4.42
CA CYS A 94 -1.84 0.54 -3.46
C CYS A 94 -1.45 -0.79 -4.12
N GLY A 95 -1.41 -1.86 -3.33
CA GLY A 95 -1.37 -3.23 -3.81
C GLY A 95 -2.72 -3.93 -3.74
N SER A 96 -2.82 -5.07 -4.41
CA SER A 96 -3.93 -6.01 -4.34
C SER A 96 -3.46 -7.42 -4.68
N SER A 97 -4.30 -8.42 -4.42
CA SER A 97 -4.03 -9.82 -4.76
C SER A 97 -5.18 -10.40 -5.58
N LEU A 98 -4.84 -11.04 -6.69
CA LEU A 98 -5.79 -11.72 -7.57
C LEU A 98 -6.29 -13.00 -6.92
N LEU A 99 -7.59 -13.10 -6.62
CA LEU A 99 -8.19 -14.27 -5.99
C LEU A 99 -8.84 -15.20 -7.02
N THR A 100 -9.52 -14.65 -8.01
CA THR A 100 -10.13 -15.40 -9.11
C THR A 100 -9.86 -14.68 -10.42
N THR A 101 -10.34 -15.23 -11.54
CA THR A 101 -10.21 -14.58 -12.85
C THR A 101 -10.88 -13.21 -12.93
N ASN A 102 -11.73 -12.82 -11.99
CA ASN A 102 -12.40 -11.51 -12.01
C ASN A 102 -12.53 -10.84 -10.62
N ARG A 103 -11.83 -11.35 -9.60
CA ARG A 103 -11.91 -10.80 -8.24
C ARG A 103 -10.52 -10.62 -7.65
N LEU A 104 -10.31 -9.46 -7.03
CA LEU A 104 -9.12 -9.17 -6.25
C LEU A 104 -9.51 -8.76 -4.84
N VAL A 105 -8.59 -8.94 -3.90
CA VAL A 105 -8.67 -8.38 -2.55
C VAL A 105 -7.65 -7.27 -2.38
N THR A 106 -8.04 -6.22 -1.67
CA THR A 106 -7.18 -5.09 -1.28
C THR A 106 -7.61 -4.58 0.09
N ALA A 107 -6.96 -3.53 0.59
CA ALA A 107 -7.39 -2.83 1.79
C ALA A 107 -8.57 -1.88 1.50
N ALA A 108 -9.49 -1.74 2.44
CA ALA A 108 -10.61 -0.80 2.33
C ALA A 108 -10.12 0.64 2.23
N HIS A 109 -9.06 0.98 2.95
CA HIS A 109 -8.50 2.31 2.95
C HIS A 109 -7.93 2.75 1.60
N CYS A 110 -7.61 1.81 0.70
CA CYS A 110 -7.21 2.13 -0.66
C CYS A 110 -8.38 2.68 -1.50
N TRP A 111 -9.62 2.35 -1.13
CA TRP A 111 -10.82 2.87 -1.78
C TRP A 111 -11.36 4.11 -1.05
N THR A 112 -11.35 4.10 0.28
CA THR A 112 -11.91 5.18 1.09
C THR A 112 -11.19 5.29 2.43
N HIS A 113 -10.54 6.43 2.67
CA HIS A 113 -9.85 6.73 3.92
C HIS A 113 -10.10 8.19 4.30
N GLY A 114 -10.68 8.42 5.49
CA GLY A 114 -10.97 9.76 5.98
C GLY A 114 -11.89 10.50 5.01
N THR A 115 -11.43 11.65 4.51
CA THR A 115 -12.14 12.47 3.50
C THR A 115 -11.83 12.08 2.06
N MET A 116 -10.89 11.16 1.83
CA MET A 116 -10.41 10.81 0.50
C MET A 116 -11.14 9.58 -0.03
N GLN A 117 -11.68 9.73 -1.24
CA GLN A 117 -12.49 8.72 -1.91
C GLN A 117 -11.94 8.46 -3.30
N ALA A 118 -11.68 7.19 -3.61
CA ALA A 118 -11.40 6.74 -4.97
C ALA A 118 -12.69 6.70 -5.80
N TRP A 119 -12.60 7.06 -7.08
CA TRP A 119 -13.70 6.83 -8.04
C TRP A 119 -13.37 5.76 -9.08
N GLN A 120 -12.08 5.45 -9.27
CA GLN A 120 -11.65 4.41 -10.18
C GLN A 120 -10.32 3.82 -9.72
N PHE A 121 -10.20 2.49 -9.84
CA PHE A 121 -8.93 1.79 -9.82
C PHE A 121 -8.53 1.40 -11.24
N THR A 122 -7.24 1.53 -11.53
CA THR A 122 -6.59 0.83 -12.63
C THR A 122 -5.77 -0.30 -12.03
N VAL A 123 -6.26 -1.52 -12.19
CA VAL A 123 -5.58 -2.75 -11.76
C VAL A 123 -4.49 -3.10 -12.77
N VAL A 124 -3.28 -3.34 -12.29
CA VAL A 124 -2.09 -3.67 -13.09
C VAL A 124 -1.62 -5.08 -12.75
N LEU A 125 -1.71 -5.99 -13.72
CA LEU A 125 -1.36 -7.40 -13.59
C LEU A 125 -0.16 -7.76 -14.47
N GLY A 126 0.67 -8.69 -14.00
CA GLY A 126 1.76 -9.29 -14.79
C GLY A 126 2.85 -8.30 -15.21
N SER A 127 3.13 -7.29 -14.38
CA SER A 127 4.21 -6.33 -14.57
C SER A 127 5.00 -6.16 -13.27
N GLN A 128 6.30 -5.91 -13.40
CA GLN A 128 7.17 -5.44 -12.32
C GLN A 128 7.12 -3.91 -12.14
N PHE A 129 6.43 -3.22 -13.06
CA PHE A 129 6.28 -1.77 -13.10
C PHE A 129 4.80 -1.39 -13.02
N LEU A 130 4.48 -0.40 -12.20
CA LEU A 130 3.14 0.07 -11.93
C LEU A 130 2.60 0.99 -13.02
N PHE A 131 3.46 1.77 -13.67
CA PHE A 131 3.12 2.73 -14.71
C PHE A 131 3.53 2.29 -16.13
N TYR A 132 4.29 1.19 -16.26
CA TYR A 132 4.70 0.63 -17.55
C TYR A 132 4.25 -0.82 -17.75
N GLY A 133 3.82 -1.12 -18.98
CA GLY A 133 3.43 -2.46 -19.40
C GLY A 133 2.28 -3.06 -18.58
N GLY A 134 2.28 -4.39 -18.51
CA GLY A 134 1.27 -5.19 -17.83
C GLY A 134 -0.10 -5.19 -18.51
N THR A 135 -0.99 -6.01 -17.97
CA THR A 135 -2.42 -5.96 -18.29
C THR A 135 -3.08 -4.94 -17.36
N ARG A 136 -3.65 -3.88 -17.95
CA ARG A 136 -4.24 -2.76 -17.22
C ARG A 136 -5.75 -2.76 -17.36
N ILE A 137 -6.47 -2.86 -16.26
CA ILE A 137 -7.94 -2.98 -16.25
C ILE A 137 -8.52 -1.93 -15.32
N ALA A 138 -9.32 -1.02 -15.89
CA ALA A 138 -10.05 -0.03 -15.12
C ALA A 138 -11.32 -0.64 -14.50
N THR A 139 -11.61 -0.30 -13.24
CA THR A 139 -12.85 -0.67 -12.56
C THR A 139 -13.20 0.31 -11.46
N SER A 140 -14.50 0.52 -11.26
CA SER A 140 -15.07 1.24 -10.12
C SER A 140 -15.94 0.32 -9.26
N GLN A 141 -15.97 -0.99 -9.56
CA GLN A 141 -16.75 -1.96 -8.81
C GLN A 141 -15.93 -2.46 -7.61
N VAL A 142 -16.07 -1.76 -6.49
CA VAL A 142 -15.38 -2.08 -5.24
C VAL A 142 -16.40 -2.21 -4.11
N ILE A 143 -16.32 -3.31 -3.37
CA ILE A 143 -17.13 -3.56 -2.19
C ILE A 143 -16.22 -3.52 -0.98
N VAL A 144 -16.35 -2.46 -0.18
CA VAL A 144 -15.68 -2.33 1.12
C VAL A 144 -16.38 -3.20 2.15
N HIS A 145 -15.63 -3.78 3.08
CA HIS A 145 -16.20 -4.52 4.19
C HIS A 145 -17.26 -3.67 4.93
N PRO A 146 -18.48 -4.18 5.19
CA PRO A 146 -19.57 -3.37 5.75
C PRO A 146 -19.30 -2.85 7.17
N GLN A 147 -18.36 -3.46 7.88
CA GLN A 147 -17.92 -3.04 9.21
C GLN A 147 -16.56 -2.30 9.19
N TYR A 148 -16.10 -1.83 8.03
CA TYR A 148 -14.88 -1.05 7.95
C TYR A 148 -15.02 0.27 8.73
N VAL A 149 -14.07 0.54 9.63
CA VAL A 149 -14.03 1.78 10.43
C VAL A 149 -12.75 2.54 10.09
N SER A 150 -12.88 3.55 9.22
CA SER A 150 -11.72 4.28 8.68
C SER A 150 -10.82 4.92 9.75
N GLN A 151 -11.38 5.44 10.85
CA GLN A 151 -10.60 6.09 11.91
C GLN A 151 -9.59 5.14 12.58
N PHE A 152 -9.91 3.85 12.65
CA PHE A 152 -9.13 2.85 13.37
C PHE A 152 -8.58 1.75 12.45
N LEU A 153 -8.81 1.85 11.14
CA LEU A 153 -8.51 0.81 10.14
C LEU A 153 -9.03 -0.58 10.57
N MET A 154 -10.16 -0.64 11.28
CA MET A 154 -10.79 -1.90 11.64
C MET A 154 -11.51 -2.48 10.44
N ASN A 155 -11.38 -3.79 10.22
CA ASN A 155 -11.94 -4.49 9.06
C ASN A 155 -11.51 -3.87 7.72
N ASP A 156 -10.22 -3.51 7.63
CA ASP A 156 -9.61 -2.87 6.47
C ASP A 156 -9.40 -3.85 5.30
N VAL A 157 -10.51 -4.26 4.69
CA VAL A 157 -10.54 -5.17 3.55
C VAL A 157 -11.63 -4.75 2.56
N ALA A 158 -11.31 -4.83 1.27
CA ALA A 158 -12.24 -4.59 0.19
C ALA A 158 -12.03 -5.59 -0.96
N MET A 159 -13.12 -5.87 -1.66
CA MET A 159 -13.15 -6.71 -2.84
C MET A 159 -13.28 -5.85 -4.09
N ILE A 160 -12.40 -6.08 -5.06
CA ILE A 160 -12.44 -5.45 -6.38
C ILE A 160 -13.03 -6.47 -7.36
N TYR A 161 -13.97 -6.01 -8.20
CA TYR A 161 -14.55 -6.80 -9.28
C TYR A 161 -14.08 -6.25 -10.62
N LEU A 162 -13.50 -7.12 -11.45
CA LEU A 162 -13.10 -6.75 -12.79
C LEU A 162 -14.30 -6.83 -13.74
N PRO A 163 -14.44 -5.88 -14.69
CA PRO A 163 -15.53 -5.90 -15.68
C PRO A 163 -15.39 -7.07 -16.67
N THR A 164 -14.18 -7.62 -16.82
CA THR A 164 -13.86 -8.75 -17.68
C THR A 164 -13.00 -9.77 -16.94
N HIS A 165 -13.18 -11.05 -17.28
CA HIS A 165 -12.36 -12.12 -16.71
C HIS A 165 -10.97 -12.11 -17.35
N VAL A 166 -9.93 -12.21 -16.52
CA VAL A 166 -8.56 -12.45 -16.96
C VAL A 166 -8.29 -13.95 -17.10
N THR A 167 -7.50 -14.31 -18.12
CA THR A 167 -7.02 -15.69 -18.28
C THR A 167 -5.74 -15.88 -17.48
N PHE A 168 -5.73 -16.84 -16.55
CA PHE A 168 -4.50 -17.17 -15.84
C PHE A 168 -3.41 -17.64 -16.80
N SER A 169 -2.19 -17.21 -16.54
CA SER A 169 -1.01 -17.53 -17.34
C SER A 169 0.23 -17.61 -16.43
N GLY A 170 1.40 -17.93 -16.99
CA GLY A 170 2.66 -17.82 -16.26
C GLY A 170 2.96 -16.41 -15.73
N LYS A 171 2.22 -15.38 -16.16
CA LYS A 171 2.36 -14.00 -15.70
C LYS A 171 1.50 -13.63 -14.50
N TYR A 172 0.34 -14.28 -14.34
CA TYR A 172 -0.52 -14.08 -13.18
C TYR A 172 -1.47 -15.24 -12.92
N ILE A 173 -1.61 -15.61 -11.64
CA ILE A 173 -2.41 -16.74 -11.14
C ILE A 173 -3.19 -16.32 -9.89
N SER A 174 -4.14 -17.15 -9.46
CA SER A 174 -4.91 -16.96 -8.22
C SER A 174 -4.04 -17.13 -6.95
N PHE A 175 -4.26 -16.27 -5.97
CA PHE A 175 -3.86 -16.46 -4.58
C PHE A 175 -4.88 -17.32 -3.85
N PHE A 176 -4.40 -18.36 -3.17
CA PHE A 176 -5.25 -19.24 -2.37
C PHE A 176 -5.40 -18.68 -0.94
N LEU A 177 -6.64 -18.43 -0.53
CA LEU A 177 -6.97 -18.10 0.86
C LEU A 177 -7.20 -19.39 1.65
N GLN A 178 -6.41 -19.60 2.70
CA GLN A 178 -6.54 -20.76 3.55
C GLN A 178 -7.83 -20.68 4.37
N ARG A 179 -8.72 -21.66 4.22
CA ARG A 179 -9.84 -21.87 5.16
C ARG A 179 -9.33 -22.63 6.37
N TYR A 180 -9.70 -22.17 7.56
CA TYR A 180 -9.60 -22.90 8.82
C TYR A 180 -10.99 -23.44 9.19
#